data_AF-A0A956FH04-F1
#
_entry.id   AF-A0A956FH04-F1
#
_cell.length_a   1.000
_cell.length_b   1.000
_cell.length_c   1.000
_cell.angle_alpha   90.00
_cell.angle_beta   90.00
_cell.angle_gamma   90.00
#
_symmetry.space_group_name_H-M   'P 1'
#
loop_
_entity.id
_entity.type
_entity.pdbx_description
1 polymer ?
#
loop_
_entity_poly.entity_id
_entity_poly.type
_entity_poly.pdbx_seq_one_letter_code
_entity_poly.pdbx_strand_id
1 'polypeptide(L)'
;MYLVGLRLSQTPSRYALEALLDALAWHNAQWFLEQWDAGRTPPKSAAAAGVRWTPDTPAVSAEFQDAPLVFERGWASCGPIAAITVGYARAADRARGVSLEDTHHTHRVVLRPQGRPGPQQQWHAYHQAGPRLVDPTATMRRA
;
A
#
# COMPACT_ATOMS: atom_id res chain seq x y z
N MET A 1 4.85 -7.99 22.22
CA MET A 1 4.58 -7.57 20.82
C MET A 1 3.16 -7.98 20.48
N TYR A 2 2.32 -7.06 20.02
CA TYR A 2 0.97 -7.38 19.53
C TYR A 2 0.96 -7.29 18.01
N LEU A 3 0.25 -8.21 17.35
CA LEU A 3 0.02 -8.21 15.91
C LEU A 3 -1.43 -7.78 15.67
N VAL A 4 -1.64 -6.79 14.81
CA VAL A 4 -2.97 -6.39 14.35
C VAL A 4 -3.19 -6.95 12.96
N GLY A 5 -4.18 -7.82 12.82
CA GLY A 5 -4.58 -8.41 11.56
C GLY A 5 -6.09 -8.41 11.45
N LEU A 6 -6.61 -8.60 10.23
CA LEU A 6 -8.04 -8.70 9.99
C LEU A 6 -8.42 -10.18 9.83
N ARG A 7 -9.50 -10.60 10.51
CA ARG A 7 -10.14 -11.90 10.31
C ARG A 7 -11.65 -11.71 10.14
N LEU A 8 -12.18 -12.19 9.02
CA LEU A 8 -13.59 -12.05 8.65
C LEU A 8 -14.24 -13.42 8.47
N SER A 9 -15.57 -13.47 8.44
CA SER A 9 -16.33 -14.67 8.10
C SER A 9 -16.30 -15.00 6.60
N GLN A 10 -15.96 -14.01 5.76
CA GLN A 10 -15.93 -14.10 4.30
C GLN A 10 -14.81 -13.22 3.74
N THR A 11 -14.40 -13.45 2.48
CA THR A 11 -13.44 -12.59 1.78
C THR A 11 -13.99 -11.16 1.74
N PRO A 12 -13.20 -10.15 2.17
CA PRO A 12 -13.65 -8.77 2.18
C PRO A 12 -13.99 -8.28 0.77
N SER A 13 -14.97 -7.37 0.69
CA SER A 13 -15.30 -6.69 -0.56
C SER A 13 -14.14 -5.80 -1.01
N ARG A 14 -14.14 -5.44 -2.30
CA ARG A 14 -13.20 -4.47 -2.87
C ARG A 14 -13.13 -3.18 -2.02
N TYR A 15 -14.27 -2.61 -1.68
CA TYR A 15 -14.35 -1.36 -0.92
C TYR A 15 -13.76 -1.49 0.47
N ALA A 16 -13.99 -2.63 1.15
CA ALA A 16 -13.40 -2.88 2.46
C ALA A 16 -11.87 -3.00 2.38
N LEU A 17 -11.35 -3.72 1.37
CA LEU A 17 -9.91 -3.83 1.14
C LEU A 17 -9.28 -2.47 0.80
N GLU A 18 -9.88 -1.68 -0.09
CA GLU A 18 -9.40 -0.33 -0.42
C GLU A 18 -9.36 0.58 0.82
N ALA A 19 -10.38 0.54 1.68
CA ALA A 19 -10.41 1.34 2.92
C ALA A 19 -9.32 0.93 3.92
N LEU A 20 -9.04 -0.36 4.06
CA LEU A 20 -7.96 -0.86 4.92
C LEU A 20 -6.58 -0.46 4.39
N LEU A 21 -6.38 -0.56 3.07
CA LEU A 21 -5.15 -0.11 2.43
C LEU A 21 -4.98 1.40 2.50
N ASP A 22 -6.07 2.16 2.52
CA ASP A 22 -6.05 3.62 2.72
C ASP A 22 -5.58 3.99 4.13
N ALA A 23 -6.07 3.28 5.16
CA ALA A 23 -5.61 3.44 6.53
C ALA A 23 -4.13 3.07 6.69
N LEU A 24 -3.66 2.00 6.02
CA LEU A 24 -2.25 1.64 5.99
C LEU A 24 -1.41 2.70 5.27
N ALA A 25 -1.90 3.27 4.17
CA ALA A 25 -1.23 4.35 3.46
C ALA A 25 -1.13 5.62 4.29
N TRP A 26 -2.15 5.94 5.11
CA TRP A 26 -2.09 7.01 6.10
C TRP A 26 -0.97 6.79 7.11
N HIS A 27 -0.94 5.60 7.72
CA HIS A 27 0.11 5.21 8.67
C HIS A 27 1.51 5.33 8.06
N ASN A 28 1.69 4.85 6.83
CA ASN A 28 2.93 4.99 6.10
C ASN A 28 3.30 6.46 5.82
N ALA A 29 2.33 7.32 5.50
CA ALA A 29 2.59 8.75 5.28
C ALA A 29 3.11 9.44 6.54
N GLN A 30 2.53 9.15 7.70
CA GLN A 30 3.02 9.65 9.00
C GLN A 30 4.46 9.19 9.25
N TRP A 31 4.72 7.89 9.04
CA TRP A 31 6.05 7.35 9.18
C TRP A 31 7.09 8.06 8.28
N PHE A 32 6.78 8.29 6.99
CA PHE A 32 7.69 9.01 6.09
C PHE A 32 7.99 10.44 6.57
N LEU A 33 6.98 11.17 7.04
CA LEU A 33 7.17 12.51 7.61
C LEU A 33 8.09 12.46 8.83
N GLU A 34 7.86 11.54 9.77
CA GLU A 34 8.72 11.34 10.95
C GLU A 34 10.17 11.00 10.58
N GLN A 35 10.37 10.21 9.51
CA GLN A 35 11.72 9.92 9.02
C GLN A 35 12.41 11.18 8.49
N TRP A 36 11.70 12.02 7.73
CA TRP A 36 12.27 13.25 7.18
C TRP A 36 12.54 14.31 8.24
N ASP A 37 11.64 14.46 9.23
CA ASP A 37 11.85 15.34 10.38
C ASP A 37 13.09 14.93 11.19
N ALA A 38 13.38 13.62 11.24
CA ALA A 38 14.60 13.08 11.84
C ALA A 38 15.83 13.13 10.92
N GLY A 39 15.75 13.76 9.74
CA GLY A 39 16.85 13.88 8.78
C GLY A 39 17.22 12.58 8.05
N ARG A 40 16.36 11.56 8.09
CA ARG A 40 16.58 10.27 7.43
C ARG A 40 15.99 10.27 6.02
N THR A 41 16.54 9.42 5.15
CA THR A 41 16.07 9.27 3.75
C THR A 41 15.63 7.83 3.50
N PRO A 42 14.41 7.44 3.93
CA PRO A 42 13.92 6.09 3.69
C PRO A 42 13.70 5.82 2.18
N PRO A 43 13.65 4.55 1.74
CA PRO A 43 13.36 4.21 0.36
C PRO A 43 12.02 4.78 -0.10
N LYS A 44 12.00 5.41 -1.28
CA LYS A 44 10.79 6.03 -1.85
C LYS A 44 9.72 5.04 -2.32
N SER A 45 10.05 3.75 -2.40
CA SER A 45 9.14 2.67 -2.80
C SER A 45 9.70 1.30 -2.40
N ALA A 46 8.83 0.28 -2.37
CA ALA A 46 9.25 -1.11 -2.17
C ALA A 46 10.26 -1.58 -3.24
N ALA A 47 10.06 -1.19 -4.50
CA ALA A 47 11.02 -1.47 -5.58
C ALA A 47 12.40 -0.85 -5.32
N ALA A 48 12.45 0.40 -4.84
CA ALA A 48 13.71 1.07 -4.50
C ALA A 48 14.42 0.43 -3.31
N ALA A 49 13.67 -0.22 -2.40
CA ALA A 49 14.21 -0.99 -1.29
C ALA A 49 14.64 -2.43 -1.69
N GLY A 50 14.47 -2.84 -2.95
CA GLY A 50 14.80 -4.19 -3.40
C GLY A 50 13.84 -5.29 -2.91
N VAL A 51 12.64 -4.90 -2.44
CA VAL A 51 11.61 -5.80 -1.93
C VAL A 51 11.12 -6.72 -3.05
N ARG A 52 10.87 -8.00 -2.72
CA ARG A 52 10.24 -8.97 -3.62
C ARG A 52 8.72 -8.95 -3.48
N TRP A 53 8.03 -9.14 -4.59
CA TRP A 53 6.57 -9.10 -4.64
C TRP A 53 5.95 -10.49 -4.69
N THR A 54 4.92 -10.72 -3.87
CA THR A 54 4.04 -11.89 -3.98
C THR A 54 2.64 -11.45 -4.40
N PRO A 55 2.01 -12.05 -5.43
CA PRO A 55 0.63 -11.73 -5.79
C PRO A 55 -0.33 -11.95 -4.61
N ASP A 56 -1.30 -11.04 -4.42
CA ASP A 56 -2.35 -11.24 -3.43
C ASP A 56 -3.26 -12.41 -3.83
N THR A 57 -3.73 -13.15 -2.83
CA THR A 57 -4.74 -14.21 -3.00
C THR A 57 -5.96 -13.91 -2.14
N PRO A 58 -7.18 -14.25 -2.59
CA PRO A 58 -8.38 -14.04 -1.80
C PRO A 58 -8.28 -14.82 -0.50
N ALA A 59 -8.42 -14.13 0.63
CA ALA A 59 -8.31 -14.73 1.95
C ALA A 59 -9.30 -14.08 2.92
N VAL A 60 -9.71 -14.86 3.93
CA VAL A 60 -10.54 -14.39 5.05
C VAL A 60 -9.70 -13.81 6.21
N SER A 61 -8.38 -13.92 6.11
CA SER A 61 -7.41 -13.41 7.07
C SER A 61 -6.25 -12.72 6.36
N ALA A 62 -5.85 -11.54 6.84
CA ALA A 62 -4.71 -10.81 6.31
C ALA A 62 -3.93 -10.10 7.43
N GLU A 63 -2.60 -10.15 7.34
CA GLU A 63 -1.68 -9.32 8.11
C GLU A 63 -1.32 -8.11 7.24
N PHE A 64 -1.54 -6.90 7.75
CA PHE A 64 -1.18 -5.67 7.05
C PHE A 64 0.22 -5.24 7.47
N GLN A 65 1.12 -5.13 6.50
CA GLN A 65 2.52 -4.80 6.73
C GLN A 65 2.78 -3.35 6.35
N ASP A 66 3.31 -2.54 7.27
CA ASP A 66 3.68 -1.16 7.00
C ASP A 66 5.08 -1.04 6.35
N ALA A 67 5.47 0.18 5.98
CA ALA A 67 6.74 0.42 5.30
C ALA A 67 7.96 -0.13 6.07
N PRO A 68 8.13 0.14 7.39
CA PRO A 68 9.21 -0.46 8.18
C PRO A 68 9.27 -1.98 8.06
N LEU A 69 8.15 -2.65 8.29
CA LEU A 69 8.12 -4.11 8.31
C LEU A 69 8.39 -4.71 6.92
N VAL A 70 7.86 -4.09 5.86
CA VAL A 70 8.12 -4.51 4.48
C VAL A 70 9.59 -4.32 4.12
N PHE A 71 10.20 -3.20 4.49
CA PHE A 71 11.62 -2.95 4.22
C PHE A 71 12.54 -3.88 5.01
N GLU A 72 12.20 -4.20 6.26
CA GLU A 72 12.94 -5.17 7.08
C GLU A 72 12.84 -6.59 6.50
N ARG A 73 11.63 -7.06 6.16
CA ARG A 73 11.41 -8.43 5.66
C ARG A 73 11.91 -8.63 4.22
N GLY A 74 11.92 -7.58 3.40
CA GLY A 74 12.33 -7.64 1.99
C GLY A 74 11.33 -8.35 1.08
N TRP A 75 10.10 -8.57 1.52
CA TRP A 75 8.99 -9.08 0.69
C TRP A 75 7.64 -8.55 1.18
N ALA A 76 6.70 -8.42 0.25
CA ALA A 76 5.32 -8.01 0.55
C ALA A 76 4.36 -8.37 -0.59
N SER A 77 3.06 -8.29 -0.33
CA SER A 77 2.04 -8.42 -1.38
C SER A 77 1.68 -7.09 -2.05
N CYS A 78 0.91 -7.11 -3.14
CA CYS A 78 0.63 -5.90 -3.91
C CYS A 78 -0.11 -4.83 -3.10
N GLY A 79 -1.00 -5.21 -2.16
CA GLY A 79 -1.68 -4.29 -1.25
C GLY A 79 -0.73 -3.41 -0.43
N PRO A 80 0.07 -3.98 0.49
CA PRO A 80 1.08 -3.23 1.25
C PRO A 80 2.04 -2.43 0.37
N ILE A 81 2.50 -3.00 -0.76
CA ILE A 81 3.37 -2.29 -1.71
C ILE A 81 2.70 -1.01 -2.24
N ALA A 82 1.43 -1.10 -2.66
CA ALA A 82 0.68 0.07 -3.11
C ALA A 82 0.46 1.08 -1.99
N ALA A 83 0.16 0.62 -0.77
CA ALA A 83 -0.01 1.48 0.39
C ALA A 83 1.27 2.24 0.77
N ILE A 84 2.45 1.64 0.60
CA ILE A 84 3.75 2.32 0.78
C ILE A 84 3.93 3.42 -0.26
N THR A 85 3.69 3.13 -1.54
CA THR A 85 3.83 4.12 -2.62
C THR A 85 2.86 5.29 -2.42
N VAL A 86 1.61 5.03 -2.04
CA VAL A 86 0.61 6.08 -1.72
C VAL A 86 1.06 6.87 -0.49
N GLY A 87 1.52 6.20 0.58
CA GLY A 87 1.99 6.86 1.79
C GLY A 87 3.16 7.80 1.53
N TYR A 88 4.15 7.37 0.75
CA TYR A 88 5.26 8.23 0.33
C TYR A 88 4.77 9.47 -0.45
N ALA A 89 3.87 9.28 -1.42
CA ALA A 89 3.36 10.38 -2.23
C ALA A 89 2.56 11.40 -1.40
N ARG A 90 1.69 10.92 -0.50
CA ARG A 90 0.97 11.77 0.45
C ARG A 90 1.92 12.54 1.35
N ALA A 91 2.93 11.88 1.92
CA ALA A 91 3.94 12.54 2.72
C ALA A 91 4.67 13.63 1.91
N ALA A 92 5.08 13.32 0.68
CA ALA A 92 5.83 14.25 -0.17
C ALA A 92 5.02 15.50 -0.51
N ASP A 93 3.72 15.36 -0.79
CA ASP A 93 2.83 16.50 -1.03
C ASP A 93 2.58 17.31 0.25
N ARG A 94 2.43 16.64 1.39
CA ARG A 94 2.27 17.30 2.70
C ARG A 94 3.51 18.11 3.08
N ALA A 95 4.71 17.59 2.81
CA ALA A 95 5.98 18.30 3.01
C ALA A 95 6.11 19.54 2.10
N ARG A 96 5.32 19.63 1.02
CA ARG A 96 5.22 20.81 0.13
C ARG A 96 4.08 21.76 0.51
N GLY A 97 3.38 21.50 1.63
CA GLY A 97 2.28 22.34 2.10
C GLY A 97 0.91 22.00 1.51
N VAL A 98 0.75 20.87 0.81
CA VAL A 98 -0.57 20.43 0.33
C VAL A 98 -1.44 19.97 1.49
N SER A 99 -2.74 20.29 1.43
CA SER A 99 -3.70 19.95 2.47
C SER A 99 -3.89 18.42 2.59
N LEU A 100 -4.36 17.99 3.76
CA LEU A 100 -4.66 16.58 4.01
C LEU A 100 -5.68 16.01 3.04
N GLU A 101 -6.78 16.74 2.89
CA GLU A 101 -7.90 16.38 2.03
C GLU A 101 -7.42 16.21 0.59
N ASP A 102 -6.66 17.17 0.07
CA ASP A 102 -6.16 17.14 -1.30
C ASP A 102 -5.23 15.95 -1.56
N THR A 103 -4.34 15.63 -0.61
CA THR A 103 -3.48 14.44 -0.75
C THR A 103 -4.27 13.13 -0.74
N HIS A 104 -5.38 13.05 0.01
CA HIS A 104 -6.29 11.90 0.00
C HIS A 104 -7.06 11.78 -1.30
N HIS A 105 -7.52 12.89 -1.88
CA HIS A 105 -8.16 12.89 -3.19
C HIS A 105 -7.20 12.53 -4.32
N THR A 106 -5.96 13.01 -4.24
CA THR A 106 -4.96 12.85 -5.29
C THR A 106 -4.32 11.46 -5.27
N HIS A 107 -4.05 10.90 -4.09
CA HIS A 107 -3.32 9.66 -3.94
C HIS A 107 -4.15 8.62 -3.20
N ARG A 108 -4.49 7.52 -3.86
CA ARG A 108 -5.29 6.42 -3.28
C ARG A 108 -4.79 5.07 -3.71
N VAL A 109 -5.00 4.06 -2.88
CA VAL A 109 -4.92 2.66 -3.31
C VAL A 109 -6.23 2.31 -4.00
N VAL A 110 -6.15 1.74 -5.20
CA VAL A 110 -7.32 1.23 -5.92
C VAL A 110 -7.06 -0.20 -6.36
N LEU A 111 -8.09 -1.04 -6.27
CA LEU A 111 -8.02 -2.44 -6.64
C LEU A 111 -8.66 -2.65 -8.01
N ARG A 112 -7.95 -3.35 -8.91
CA ARG A 112 -8.54 -3.86 -10.16
C ARG A 112 -8.60 -5.38 -10.12
N PRO A 113 -9.69 -5.97 -10.64
CA PRO A 113 -9.81 -7.41 -10.69
C PRO A 113 -8.78 -7.99 -11.65
N GLN A 114 -8.18 -9.11 -11.27
CA GLN A 114 -7.39 -9.97 -12.15
C GLN A 114 -8.08 -11.32 -12.33
N GLY A 115 -8.01 -11.86 -13.55
CA GLY A 115 -8.62 -13.14 -13.89
C GLY A 115 -10.14 -13.10 -14.08
N ARG A 116 -10.78 -14.27 -14.01
CA ARG A 116 -12.22 -14.41 -14.24
C ARG A 116 -13.04 -13.94 -13.03
N PRO A 117 -14.19 -13.27 -13.22
CA PRO A 117 -15.10 -12.93 -12.13
C PRO A 117 -15.57 -14.18 -11.36
N GLY A 118 -15.68 -14.08 -10.04
CA GLY A 118 -16.17 -15.15 -9.20
C GLY A 118 -15.82 -14.98 -7.71
N PRO A 119 -16.20 -15.95 -6.86
CA PRO A 119 -15.96 -15.90 -5.40
C PRO A 119 -14.47 -15.83 -5.00
N GLN A 120 -13.57 -16.19 -5.91
CA GLN A 120 -12.12 -16.15 -5.74
C GLN A 120 -11.47 -15.09 -6.65
N GLN A 121 -12.19 -14.02 -6.98
CA GLN A 121 -11.63 -12.93 -7.79
C GLN A 121 -10.41 -12.33 -7.10
N GLN A 122 -9.27 -12.40 -7.80
CA GLN A 122 -8.03 -11.80 -7.35
C GLN A 122 -8.08 -10.30 -7.59
N TRP A 123 -7.49 -9.54 -6.68
CA TRP A 123 -7.35 -8.09 -6.80
C TRP A 123 -5.88 -7.74 -6.91
N HIS A 124 -5.56 -6.84 -7.84
CA HIS A 124 -4.25 -6.20 -7.88
C HIS A 124 -4.37 -4.76 -7.43
N ALA A 125 -3.46 -4.35 -6.55
CA ALA A 125 -3.45 -3.01 -5.99
C ALA A 125 -2.59 -2.05 -6.81
N TYR A 126 -3.17 -0.90 -7.12
CA TYR A 126 -2.54 0.19 -7.86
C TYR A 126 -2.52 1.46 -7.01
N HIS A 127 -1.57 2.34 -7.32
CA HIS A 127 -1.58 3.72 -6.86
C HIS A 127 -2.32 4.59 -7.89
N GLN A 128 -3.49 5.11 -7.52
CA GLN A 128 -4.15 6.19 -8.24
C GLN A 128 -3.48 7.51 -7.84
N ALA A 129 -2.84 8.21 -8.80
CA ALA A 129 -2.16 9.48 -8.63
C ALA A 129 -2.76 10.55 -9.57
N GLY A 130 -3.76 11.28 -9.09
CA GLY A 130 -4.58 12.17 -9.90
C GLY A 130 -5.27 11.35 -11.01
N PRO A 131 -5.10 11.69 -12.30
CA PRO A 131 -5.67 10.90 -13.40
C PRO A 131 -4.87 9.63 -13.74
N ARG A 132 -3.67 9.43 -13.17
CA ARG A 132 -2.77 8.34 -13.53
C ARG A 132 -2.98 7.13 -12.63
N LEU A 133 -2.95 5.94 -13.24
CA LEU A 133 -2.95 4.66 -12.54
C LEU A 133 -1.54 4.06 -12.64
N VAL A 134 -0.88 3.87 -11.50
CA VAL A 134 0.49 3.34 -11.43
C VAL A 134 0.45 1.95 -10.81
N ASP A 135 1.05 0.98 -11.50
CA ASP A 135 1.31 -0.35 -10.92
C ASP A 135 2.65 -0.30 -10.17
N PRO A 136 2.64 -0.33 -8.82
CA PRO A 136 3.86 -0.23 -8.03
C PRO A 136 4.72 -1.51 -8.10
N THR A 137 4.19 -2.59 -8.67
CA THR A 137 4.88 -3.89 -8.80
C THR A 137 5.46 -4.15 -10.18
N ALA A 138 5.21 -3.28 -11.18
CA ALA A 138 5.53 -3.51 -12.59
C ALA A 138 7.01 -3.85 -12.86
N THR A 139 7.93 -3.31 -12.05
CA THR A 139 9.38 -3.54 -12.17
C THR A 139 9.95 -4.43 -11.06
N MET A 140 9.10 -4.99 -10.20
CA MET A 140 9.52 -5.79 -9.05
C MET A 140 9.74 -7.25 -9.44
N ARG A 141 10.72 -7.89 -8.79
CA ARG A 141 10.93 -9.33 -8.90
C ARG A 141 9.91 -10.08 -8.05
N ARG A 142 9.39 -11.19 -8.56
CA ARG A 142 8.54 -12.09 -7.77
C ARG A 142 9.35 -12.79 -6.68
N ALA A 143 8.72 -13.01 -5.53
CA ALA A 143 9.32 -13.64 -4.36
C ALA A 143 9.56 -15.13 -4.55
#